data_AF-A0A3R7YMH4-F1
#
_entry.id   AF-A0A3R7YMH4-F1
#
_cell.length_a   1.000
_cell.length_b   1.000
_cell.length_c   1.000
_cell.angle_alpha   90.00
_cell.angle_beta   90.00
_cell.angle_gamma   90.00
#
_symmetry.space_group_name_H-M   'P 1'
#
loop_
_entity.id
_entity.type
_entity.pdbx_description
1 polymer ?
#
loop_
_entity_poly.entity_id
_entity_poly.type
_entity_poly.pdbx_seq_one_letter_code
_entity_poly.pdbx_strand_id
1 'polypeptide(L)'
;MFEFIYSKVREKRYKQIIKKQYCEDTSLIPLLWTEHCIECAAPTCYATCKRYKKRADGNCVRIVGGVSPIVLNGELGAAVEFRTWAKLESQFCTKPLSNKSYSALYLLISGLGYFFRGLAHLIPNTHVQHFIDSGWFSYRQKVINFFVKKISPINAVSLRGKLRNECKETTLLIDIKSDTKHLFRESVQVPLGDSEFVIAVPPYASAKELYFINIHPANAEEHITLTFKYLELEPTKKTEGKKIKCVIWDLDNTLWKGILIEDANVKVNSQFIELIKHLDSCGIVNSIASKNDKEHVVEKLKVLGIAEYFVFNKINWNPKSINIGKTIEQMNINPNTIVFVDDNPFERNEVSLRYPSITCIDPSEIISFSTCNRFKAVVTEDSKNRRTTYKMLESLKEEEDNWTGNIDEFLLSCKIKVNLHSPTDETLPRCYELLQRTNQLNASGRRLSLDNVTTLVKSKNIDSYVLQSSDKFGDYGIVGFLMVDKNDIYPCITDFVISCRVANKKIEPTLVNYLAKKYGGQVLFNYKKTNKNGPMLTLINELKMKKSAAKDGFDIYSCLHNEKFQKIVELEDLY
;
A
#
# COMPACT_ATOMS: atom_id res chain seq x y z
N MET A 1 20.66 1.64 10.31
CA MET A 1 22.04 1.28 10.72
C MET A 1 22.19 -0.24 10.79
N PHE A 2 23.16 -0.83 10.10
CA PHE A 2 23.48 -2.25 10.23
C PHE A 2 24.63 -2.48 11.23
N GLU A 3 24.52 -3.54 12.03
CA GLU A 3 25.59 -3.95 12.94
C GLU A 3 26.59 -4.90 12.27
N PHE A 4 27.78 -4.39 11.97
CA PHE A 4 28.85 -5.16 11.31
C PHE A 4 29.86 -5.76 12.28
N ILE A 5 29.65 -5.66 13.59
CA ILE A 5 30.64 -6.09 14.59
C ILE A 5 30.96 -7.58 14.39
N TYR A 6 29.93 -8.42 14.16
CA TYR A 6 30.03 -9.87 13.97
C TYR A 6 30.36 -10.33 12.56
N SER A 7 30.55 -9.39 11.64
CA SER A 7 30.96 -9.69 10.27
C SER A 7 32.32 -10.35 10.20
N LYS A 8 32.47 -11.35 9.33
CA LYS A 8 33.77 -11.86 8.88
C LYS A 8 34.52 -10.86 7.99
N VAL A 9 33.78 -9.99 7.30
CA VAL A 9 34.32 -8.95 6.40
C VAL A 9 34.35 -7.60 7.11
N ARG A 10 35.42 -6.83 6.96
CA ARG A 10 35.53 -5.49 7.54
C ARG A 10 35.70 -4.45 6.44
N GLU A 11 34.93 -3.37 6.51
CA GLU A 11 35.12 -2.19 5.69
C GLU A 11 35.93 -1.15 6.48
N LYS A 12 37.19 -0.90 6.08
CA LYS A 12 38.09 0.03 6.80
C LYS A 12 37.66 1.49 6.65
N ARG A 13 36.96 1.84 5.56
CA ARG A 13 36.51 3.21 5.23
C ARG A 13 35.10 3.53 5.72
N TYR A 14 34.47 2.65 6.51
CA TYR A 14 33.08 2.83 6.96
C TYR A 14 32.82 4.21 7.57
N LYS A 15 33.80 4.75 8.32
CA LYS A 15 33.68 6.09 8.94
C LYS A 15 33.49 7.21 7.92
N GLN A 16 34.25 7.17 6.82
CA GLN A 16 34.17 8.17 5.74
C GLN A 16 32.87 8.00 4.96
N ILE A 17 32.48 6.76 4.70
CA ILE A 17 31.27 6.41 3.94
C ILE A 17 30.02 6.87 4.69
N ILE A 18 29.88 6.54 5.99
CA ILE A 18 28.72 6.96 6.81
C ILE A 18 28.61 8.49 6.88
N LYS A 19 29.72 9.22 7.02
CA LYS A 19 29.69 10.69 7.00
C LYS A 19 29.19 11.26 5.67
N LYS A 20 29.60 10.64 4.56
CA LYS A 20 29.21 11.06 3.22
C LYS A 20 27.75 10.70 2.91
N GLN A 21 27.32 9.50 3.26
CA GLN A 21 25.98 8.96 2.98
C GLN A 21 24.87 9.72 3.71
N TYR A 22 25.12 10.16 4.95
CA TYR A 22 24.15 10.87 5.78
C TYR A 22 24.52 12.36 5.93
N CYS A 23 24.91 13.01 4.83
CA CYS A 23 25.31 14.43 4.84
C CYS A 23 24.17 15.41 4.55
N GLU A 24 23.10 14.94 3.89
CA GLU A 24 21.94 15.76 3.51
C GLU A 24 21.10 16.18 4.72
N ASP A 25 20.39 17.30 4.60
CA ASP A 25 19.53 17.82 5.65
C ASP A 25 18.14 17.13 5.64
N THR A 26 18.15 15.84 5.95
CA THR A 26 16.94 15.04 6.17
C THR A 26 16.97 14.41 7.56
N SER A 27 15.85 13.80 7.96
CA SER A 27 15.71 13.16 9.26
C SER A 27 15.44 11.67 9.09
N LEU A 28 16.02 10.86 9.96
CA LEU A 28 15.89 9.39 9.98
C LEU A 28 15.58 8.92 11.39
N ILE A 29 14.79 7.86 11.49
CA ILE A 29 14.52 7.20 12.77
C ILE A 29 15.62 6.14 12.99
N PRO A 30 16.36 6.20 14.11
CA PRO A 30 17.47 5.29 14.35
C PRO A 30 17.00 3.85 14.58
N LEU A 31 17.21 3.00 13.57
CA LEU A 31 17.11 1.54 13.69
C LEU A 31 18.50 0.92 13.68
N LEU A 32 18.75 0.02 14.63
CA LEU A 32 19.96 -0.80 14.70
C LEU A 32 19.61 -2.24 14.33
N TRP A 33 19.83 -2.59 13.06
CA TRP A 33 19.55 -3.91 12.53
C TRP A 33 20.58 -4.92 13.02
N THR A 34 20.09 -5.90 13.76
CA THR A 34 20.89 -6.99 14.33
C THR A 34 20.29 -8.34 13.97
N GLU A 35 21.11 -9.38 13.92
CA GLU A 35 20.62 -10.72 13.60
C GLU A 35 19.89 -11.35 14.80
N HIS A 36 18.74 -11.96 14.53
CA HIS A 36 17.96 -12.68 15.53
C HIS A 36 17.25 -13.89 14.90
N CYS A 37 16.41 -14.56 15.66
CA CYS A 37 15.72 -15.79 15.30
C CYS A 37 14.21 -15.57 15.43
N ILE A 38 13.43 -16.07 14.47
CA ILE A 38 11.97 -16.00 14.47
C ILE A 38 11.43 -16.79 15.68
N GLU A 39 11.87 -18.04 15.83
CA GLU A 39 11.51 -18.96 16.91
C GLU A 39 12.33 -18.77 18.20
N CYS A 40 12.76 -17.56 18.50
CA CYS A 40 13.63 -17.34 19.66
C CYS A 40 12.86 -17.41 20.98
N ALA A 41 13.33 -18.26 21.90
CA ALA A 41 12.89 -18.30 23.30
C ALA A 41 14.12 -18.18 24.20
N ALA A 42 14.95 -17.16 23.96
CA ALA A 42 16.16 -16.92 24.75
C ALA A 42 15.77 -16.57 26.21
N PRO A 43 16.55 -17.03 27.21
CA PRO A 43 17.78 -17.80 27.09
C PRO A 43 17.56 -19.31 26.91
N THR A 44 16.34 -19.83 27.11
CA THR A 44 16.02 -21.27 27.07
C THR A 44 16.45 -21.93 25.76
N CYS A 45 16.28 -21.24 24.63
CA CYS A 45 16.67 -21.77 23.32
C CYS A 45 18.16 -22.07 23.18
N TYR A 46 19.04 -21.52 24.02
CA TYR A 46 20.48 -21.79 23.97
C TYR A 46 20.84 -23.20 24.42
N ALA A 47 20.00 -23.84 25.24
CA ALA A 47 20.19 -25.21 25.67
C ALA A 47 19.35 -26.21 24.85
N THR A 48 18.16 -25.80 24.40
CA THR A 48 17.17 -26.72 23.82
C THR A 48 17.13 -26.74 22.30
N CYS A 49 17.58 -25.69 21.63
CA CYS A 49 17.45 -25.58 20.18
C CYS A 49 18.56 -26.37 19.46
N LYS A 50 18.18 -27.43 18.72
CA LYS A 50 19.11 -28.21 17.87
C LYS A 50 19.84 -27.38 16.80
N ARG A 51 19.29 -26.21 16.46
CA ARG A 51 19.86 -25.29 15.45
C ARG A 51 20.73 -24.19 16.07
N TYR A 52 20.82 -24.11 17.40
CA TYR A 52 21.65 -23.13 18.07
C TYR A 52 23.12 -23.34 17.71
N LYS A 53 23.74 -22.26 17.25
CA LYS A 53 25.19 -22.17 17.08
C LYS A 53 25.64 -20.93 17.84
N LYS A 54 26.56 -21.11 18.78
CA LYS A 54 27.04 -20.04 19.66
C LYS A 54 27.94 -19.06 18.90
N ARG A 55 27.66 -17.77 19.03
CA ARG A 55 28.51 -16.65 18.60
C ARG A 55 29.44 -16.21 19.74
N ALA A 56 30.41 -15.34 19.46
CA ALA A 56 31.36 -14.81 20.45
C ALA A 56 30.68 -14.18 21.68
N ASP A 57 29.58 -13.45 21.49
CA ASP A 57 28.80 -12.82 22.57
C ASP A 57 27.88 -13.80 23.31
N GLY A 58 27.87 -15.09 22.93
CA GLY A 58 26.98 -16.11 23.47
C GLY A 58 25.59 -16.18 22.83
N ASN A 59 25.25 -15.32 21.88
CA ASN A 59 23.97 -15.37 21.18
C ASN A 59 23.99 -16.36 20.00
N CYS A 60 22.82 -16.63 19.42
CA CYS A 60 22.68 -17.57 18.30
C CYS A 60 23.19 -16.96 16.96
N VAL A 61 23.94 -17.73 16.16
CA VAL A 61 24.31 -17.37 14.78
C VAL A 61 23.16 -17.69 13.83
N ARG A 62 22.59 -16.65 13.21
CA ARG A 62 21.47 -16.73 12.27
C ARG A 62 21.79 -16.15 10.91
N ILE A 63 22.76 -15.25 10.81
CA ILE A 63 23.28 -14.77 9.54
C ILE A 63 24.65 -15.39 9.29
N VAL A 64 24.85 -15.99 8.11
CA VAL A 64 26.12 -16.66 7.80
C VAL A 64 27.23 -15.63 7.72
N GLY A 65 28.24 -15.77 8.59
CA GLY A 65 29.34 -14.83 8.68
C GLY A 65 28.99 -13.47 9.27
N GLY A 66 27.78 -13.31 9.84
CA GLY A 66 27.25 -12.03 10.34
C GLY A 66 26.79 -11.10 9.21
N VAL A 67 26.11 -10.02 9.57
CA VAL A 67 25.73 -8.96 8.63
C VAL A 67 27.02 -8.38 8.04
N SER A 68 27.22 -8.53 6.73
CA SER A 68 28.49 -8.19 6.08
C SER A 68 28.42 -6.82 5.41
N PRO A 69 29.37 -5.90 5.66
CA PRO A 69 29.34 -4.58 5.03
C PRO A 69 29.64 -4.70 3.54
N ILE A 70 28.89 -3.95 2.74
CA ILE A 70 29.13 -3.78 1.31
C ILE A 70 29.15 -2.29 0.98
N VAL A 71 29.92 -1.92 -0.04
CA VAL A 71 29.96 -0.55 -0.54
C VAL A 71 29.47 -0.55 -1.98
N LEU A 72 28.33 0.09 -2.22
CA LEU A 72 27.72 0.17 -3.54
C LEU A 72 27.52 1.64 -3.88
N ASN A 73 28.08 2.10 -5.00
CA ASN A 73 28.05 3.50 -5.43
C ASN A 73 28.51 4.50 -4.35
N GLY A 74 29.39 4.07 -3.45
CA GLY A 74 29.90 4.89 -2.35
C GLY A 74 28.96 4.99 -1.13
N GLU A 75 27.90 4.20 -1.07
CA GLU A 75 27.01 4.04 0.09
C GLU A 75 27.29 2.73 0.83
N LEU A 76 27.14 2.73 2.15
CA LEU A 76 27.30 1.55 3.00
C LEU A 76 25.98 0.79 3.08
N GLY A 77 25.97 -0.42 2.55
CA GLY A 77 24.88 -1.38 2.65
C GLY A 77 25.27 -2.62 3.46
N ALA A 78 24.44 -3.65 3.39
CA ALA A 78 24.70 -4.95 4.00
C ALA A 78 24.37 -6.13 3.07
N ALA A 79 25.28 -7.09 2.97
CA ALA A 79 24.99 -8.43 2.48
C ALA A 79 24.57 -9.32 3.65
N VAL A 80 23.43 -9.98 3.49
CA VAL A 80 22.82 -10.81 4.53
C VAL A 80 22.44 -12.16 3.95
N GLU A 81 23.16 -13.20 4.38
CA GLU A 81 22.79 -14.59 4.11
C GLU A 81 21.96 -15.12 5.28
N PHE A 82 20.64 -15.14 5.09
CA PHE A 82 19.67 -15.64 6.06
C PHE A 82 19.79 -17.16 6.15
N ARG A 83 19.99 -17.69 7.36
CA ARG A 83 19.80 -19.11 7.65
C ARG A 83 18.33 -19.39 7.96
N THR A 84 17.99 -20.67 8.13
CA THR A 84 16.72 -21.09 8.70
C THR A 84 16.38 -20.31 9.98
N TRP A 85 15.19 -19.71 9.97
CA TRP A 85 14.57 -18.85 10.98
C TRP A 85 15.31 -17.54 11.27
N ALA A 86 16.22 -17.12 10.40
CA ALA A 86 16.93 -15.87 10.58
C ALA A 86 16.02 -14.67 10.28
N LYS A 87 16.20 -13.62 11.08
CA LYS A 87 15.62 -12.31 10.85
C LYS A 87 16.63 -11.22 11.19
N LEU A 88 16.45 -10.05 10.59
CA LEU A 88 17.00 -8.81 11.14
C LEU A 88 15.96 -8.20 12.07
N GLU A 89 16.38 -7.69 13.21
CA GLU A 89 15.51 -7.07 14.21
C GLU A 89 16.18 -5.82 14.79
N SER A 90 15.36 -4.80 15.07
CA SER A 90 15.73 -3.59 15.79
C SER A 90 14.63 -3.24 16.79
N GLN A 91 14.99 -2.63 17.92
CA GLN A 91 13.99 -1.93 18.73
C GLN A 91 13.37 -0.82 17.88
N PHE A 92 12.04 -0.74 17.93
CA PHE A 92 11.24 0.22 17.18
C PHE A 92 10.87 1.43 18.06
N CYS A 93 11.07 2.62 17.51
CA CYS A 93 10.53 3.87 18.02
C CYS A 93 10.21 4.77 16.83
N THR A 94 9.53 5.90 17.04
CA THR A 94 9.22 6.85 15.95
C THR A 94 9.80 8.23 16.20
N LYS A 95 10.96 8.30 16.86
CA LYS A 95 11.62 9.56 17.22
C LYS A 95 12.73 9.89 16.21
N PRO A 96 12.55 10.88 15.33
CA PRO A 96 13.50 11.18 14.26
C PRO A 96 14.75 11.91 14.77
N LEU A 97 15.91 11.59 14.21
CA LEU A 97 17.16 12.34 14.36
C LEU A 97 17.49 13.04 13.03
N SER A 98 18.11 14.21 13.09
CA SER A 98 18.75 14.77 11.90
C SER A 98 19.84 13.83 11.39
N ASN A 99 20.09 13.80 10.09
CA ASN A 99 21.14 12.95 9.50
C ASN A 99 22.52 13.17 10.13
N LYS A 100 22.85 14.40 10.52
CA LYS A 100 24.11 14.69 11.25
C LYS A 100 24.16 13.95 12.59
N SER A 101 23.08 14.01 13.37
CA SER A 101 22.97 13.30 14.65
C SER A 101 22.90 11.79 14.47
N TYR A 102 22.18 11.32 13.45
CA TYR A 102 22.10 9.91 13.07
C TYR A 102 23.48 9.35 12.68
N SER A 103 24.22 10.07 11.83
CA SER A 103 25.58 9.73 11.41
C SER A 103 26.53 9.66 12.61
N ALA A 104 26.49 10.66 13.50
CA ALA A 104 27.27 10.67 14.73
C ALA A 104 26.94 9.48 15.64
N LEU A 105 25.66 9.16 15.81
CA LEU A 105 25.19 8.00 16.57
C LEU A 105 25.70 6.70 15.96
N TYR A 106 25.60 6.54 14.64
CA TYR A 106 26.04 5.32 13.96
C TYR A 106 27.56 5.11 14.09
N LEU A 107 28.34 6.18 13.93
CA LEU A 107 29.80 6.15 14.13
C LEU A 107 30.18 5.82 15.57
N LEU A 108 29.46 6.38 16.55
CA LEU A 108 29.71 6.15 17.96
C LEU A 108 29.46 4.68 18.33
N ILE A 109 28.29 4.13 17.95
CA ILE A 109 27.94 2.73 18.23
C ILE A 109 28.90 1.78 17.53
N SER A 110 29.21 2.02 16.26
CA SER A 110 30.15 1.17 15.51
C SER A 110 31.56 1.23 16.10
N GLY A 111 32.04 2.43 16.45
CA GLY A 111 33.35 2.64 17.03
C GLY A 111 33.51 1.97 18.39
N LEU A 112 32.56 2.18 19.30
CA LEU A 112 32.55 1.53 20.62
C LEU A 112 32.42 0.01 20.48
N GLY A 113 31.60 -0.48 19.55
CA GLY A 113 31.47 -1.91 19.29
C GLY A 113 32.75 -2.59 18.85
N TYR A 114 33.49 -1.99 17.91
CA TYR A 114 34.81 -2.50 17.52
C TYR A 114 35.84 -2.39 18.65
N PHE A 115 35.79 -1.33 19.47
CA PHE A 115 36.67 -1.15 20.61
C PHE A 115 36.46 -2.24 21.67
N PHE A 116 35.23 -2.44 22.14
CA PHE A 116 34.92 -3.44 23.16
C PHE A 116 35.19 -4.86 22.67
N ARG A 117 34.92 -5.15 21.40
CA ARG A 117 35.29 -6.45 20.82
C ARG A 117 36.81 -6.65 20.73
N GLY A 118 37.55 -5.60 20.37
CA GLY A 118 39.00 -5.64 20.42
C GLY A 118 39.52 -5.94 21.82
N LEU A 119 38.94 -5.28 22.83
CA LEU A 119 39.26 -5.48 24.24
C LEU A 119 38.95 -6.91 24.70
N ALA A 120 37.78 -7.45 24.34
CA ALA A 120 37.40 -8.83 24.64
C ALA A 120 38.42 -9.82 24.06
N HIS A 121 38.83 -9.66 22.80
CA HIS A 121 39.81 -10.56 22.18
C HIS A 121 41.22 -10.52 22.83
N LEU A 122 41.57 -9.44 23.53
CA LEU A 122 42.85 -9.32 24.25
C LEU A 122 42.84 -9.99 25.62
N ILE A 123 41.66 -10.31 26.18
CA ILE A 123 41.52 -10.85 27.53
C ILE A 123 41.51 -12.39 27.46
N PRO A 124 42.44 -13.11 28.13
CA PRO A 124 42.50 -14.57 28.04
C PRO A 124 41.32 -15.31 28.69
N ASN A 125 40.64 -14.67 29.66
CA ASN A 125 39.57 -15.28 30.44
C ASN A 125 38.22 -15.17 29.72
N THR A 126 37.69 -16.31 29.28
CA THR A 126 36.44 -16.44 28.52
C THR A 126 35.21 -15.88 29.26
N HIS A 127 35.17 -15.90 30.59
CA HIS A 127 34.09 -15.30 31.37
C HIS A 127 34.10 -13.77 31.28
N VAL A 128 35.29 -13.17 31.35
CA VAL A 128 35.47 -11.71 31.25
C VAL A 128 35.23 -11.25 29.82
N GLN A 129 35.68 -12.02 28.82
CA GLN A 129 35.34 -11.78 27.41
C GLN A 129 33.82 -11.70 27.21
N HIS A 130 33.09 -12.70 27.71
CA HIS A 130 31.64 -12.76 27.60
C HIS A 130 30.94 -11.62 28.35
N PHE A 131 31.46 -11.22 29.52
CA PHE A 131 30.93 -10.08 30.26
C PHE A 131 31.06 -8.76 29.47
N ILE A 132 32.21 -8.54 28.82
CA ILE A 132 32.44 -7.34 28.00
C ILE A 132 31.54 -7.35 26.76
N ASP A 133 31.48 -8.46 26.04
CA ASP A 133 30.66 -8.60 24.84
C ASP A 133 29.15 -8.46 25.16
N SER A 134 28.65 -9.12 26.21
CA SER A 134 27.24 -9.02 26.61
C SER A 134 26.88 -7.66 27.24
N GLY A 135 27.82 -7.06 27.97
CA GLY A 135 27.66 -5.74 28.58
C GLY A 135 27.49 -4.64 27.54
N TRP A 136 28.35 -4.61 26.51
CA TRP A 136 28.21 -3.66 25.40
C TRP A 136 26.90 -3.86 24.62
N PHE A 137 26.53 -5.12 24.35
CA PHE A 137 25.28 -5.46 23.66
C PHE A 137 24.05 -4.88 24.36
N SER A 138 24.03 -4.91 25.69
CA SER A 138 22.95 -4.32 26.50
C SER A 138 23.02 -2.79 26.56
N TYR A 139 24.20 -2.21 26.42
CA TYR A 139 24.42 -0.77 26.57
C TYR A 139 24.17 0.02 25.28
N ARG A 140 24.46 -0.54 24.10
CA ARG A 140 24.30 0.18 22.82
C ARG A 140 22.88 0.71 22.60
N GLN A 141 21.85 -0.05 23.02
CA GLN A 141 20.46 0.39 22.91
C GLN A 141 20.15 1.54 23.87
N LYS A 142 20.78 1.57 25.05
CA LYS A 142 20.69 2.71 25.99
C LYS A 142 21.29 3.98 25.37
N VAL A 143 22.37 3.86 24.60
CA VAL A 143 22.95 5.00 23.86
C VAL A 143 21.96 5.54 22.84
N ILE A 144 21.31 4.68 22.03
CA ILE A 144 20.26 5.11 21.09
C ILE A 144 19.13 5.84 21.84
N ASN A 145 18.61 5.22 22.90
CA ASN A 145 17.53 5.78 23.70
C ASN A 145 17.89 7.14 24.32
N PHE A 146 19.16 7.34 24.67
CA PHE A 146 19.66 8.63 25.16
C PHE A 146 19.60 9.72 24.08
N PHE A 147 20.04 9.43 22.85
CA PHE A 147 20.00 10.38 21.72
C PHE A 147 18.59 10.83 21.38
N VAL A 148 17.59 9.94 21.52
CA VAL A 148 16.19 10.26 21.18
C VAL A 148 15.36 10.70 22.40
N LYS A 149 15.92 10.76 23.61
CA LYS A 149 15.15 10.95 24.85
C LYS A 149 14.23 12.18 24.82
N LYS A 150 14.74 13.32 24.32
CA LYS A 150 14.05 14.62 24.29
C LYS A 150 13.24 14.87 23.00
N ILE A 151 13.16 13.89 22.10
CA ILE A 151 12.51 14.04 20.80
C ILE A 151 11.07 13.52 20.89
N SER A 152 10.14 14.27 20.31
CA SER A 152 8.74 13.85 20.19
C SER A 152 8.59 12.79 19.09
N PRO A 153 7.78 11.74 19.33
CA PRO A 153 7.48 10.76 18.29
C PRO A 153 6.68 11.40 17.15
N ILE A 154 6.82 10.85 15.95
CA ILE A 154 6.01 11.23 14.78
C ILE A 154 5.08 10.08 14.37
N ASN A 155 3.95 10.43 13.76
CA ASN A 155 2.89 9.48 13.46
C ASN A 155 2.94 8.90 12.04
N ALA A 156 3.75 9.47 11.15
CA ALA A 156 3.86 9.02 9.78
C ALA A 156 5.31 8.66 9.47
N VAL A 157 5.58 7.36 9.45
CA VAL A 157 6.90 6.82 9.10
C VAL A 157 6.78 5.78 7.99
N SER A 158 7.83 5.64 7.19
CA SER A 158 7.90 4.63 6.16
C SER A 158 9.25 3.94 6.19
N LEU A 159 9.23 2.61 6.13
CA LEU A 159 10.43 1.82 5.95
C LEU A 159 10.75 1.81 4.46
N ARG A 160 11.87 2.44 4.07
CA ARG A 160 12.39 2.39 2.71
C ARG A 160 13.48 1.34 2.63
N GLY A 161 13.35 0.43 1.67
CA GLY A 161 14.36 -0.57 1.38
C GLY A 161 14.75 -0.56 -0.08
N LYS A 162 16.05 -0.56 -0.37
CA LYS A 162 16.62 -0.84 -1.68
C LYS A 162 17.49 -2.07 -1.55
N LEU A 163 17.21 -3.11 -2.32
CA LEU A 163 17.96 -4.36 -2.24
C LEU A 163 18.17 -4.97 -3.62
N ARG A 164 19.12 -5.89 -3.70
CA ARG A 164 19.40 -6.72 -4.86
C ARG A 164 19.32 -8.19 -4.47
N ASN A 165 18.63 -8.96 -5.30
CA ASN A 165 18.46 -10.39 -5.14
C ASN A 165 19.02 -11.13 -6.36
N GLU A 166 20.02 -11.97 -6.13
CA GLU A 166 20.69 -12.75 -7.18
C GLU A 166 20.44 -14.25 -7.03
N CYS A 167 19.60 -14.66 -6.07
CA CYS A 167 19.36 -16.06 -5.76
C CYS A 167 18.08 -16.56 -6.45
N LYS A 168 16.93 -16.34 -5.83
CA LYS A 168 15.61 -16.77 -6.30
C LYS A 168 14.56 -15.78 -5.86
N GLU A 169 13.46 -15.68 -6.61
CA GLU A 169 12.33 -14.85 -6.21
C GLU A 169 11.88 -15.22 -4.80
N THR A 170 11.66 -14.20 -3.97
CA THR A 170 11.28 -14.38 -2.58
C THR A 170 10.29 -13.32 -2.15
N THR A 171 9.70 -13.50 -0.98
CA THR A 171 8.88 -12.49 -0.31
C THR A 171 9.54 -12.18 1.02
N LEU A 172 9.75 -10.90 1.33
CA LEU A 172 10.14 -10.46 2.67
C LEU A 172 8.89 -10.12 3.47
N LEU A 173 8.84 -10.57 4.72
CA LEU A 173 7.87 -10.14 5.72
C LEU A 173 8.52 -9.08 6.60
N ILE A 174 7.79 -7.98 6.79
CA ILE A 174 8.15 -6.89 7.69
C ILE A 174 7.12 -6.90 8.81
N ASP A 175 7.59 -7.18 10.02
CA ASP A 175 6.76 -7.32 11.22
C ASP A 175 7.05 -6.23 12.22
N ILE A 176 6.01 -5.75 12.91
CA ILE A 176 6.16 -5.02 14.16
C ILE A 176 5.41 -5.77 15.24
N LYS A 177 6.09 -6.01 16.34
CA LYS A 177 5.58 -6.76 17.47
C LYS A 177 6.02 -6.13 18.78
N SER A 178 5.30 -6.45 19.84
CA SER A 178 5.78 -6.34 21.19
C SER A 178 6.07 -7.72 21.78
N ASP A 179 6.37 -7.79 23.07
CA ASP A 179 6.53 -9.06 23.78
C ASP A 179 5.21 -9.86 23.86
N THR A 180 4.06 -9.17 23.73
CA THR A 180 2.74 -9.77 23.94
C THR A 180 1.87 -9.83 22.68
N LYS A 181 2.16 -8.99 21.67
CA LYS A 181 1.26 -8.81 20.51
C LYS A 181 2.05 -8.69 19.21
N HIS A 182 1.50 -9.30 18.16
CA HIS A 182 1.86 -8.96 16.78
C HIS A 182 0.96 -7.82 16.32
N LEU A 183 1.56 -6.72 15.86
CA LEU A 183 0.86 -5.44 15.68
C LEU A 183 0.71 -5.08 14.19
N PHE A 184 1.71 -5.41 13.39
CA PHE A 184 1.74 -5.09 11.97
C PHE A 184 2.53 -6.14 11.21
N ARG A 185 2.04 -6.52 10.03
CA ARG A 185 2.74 -7.33 9.04
C ARG A 185 2.46 -6.78 7.66
N GLU A 186 3.52 -6.54 6.91
CA GLU A 186 3.46 -6.29 5.48
C GLU A 186 4.39 -7.24 4.74
N SER A 187 4.06 -7.50 3.47
CA SER A 187 4.86 -8.37 2.62
C SER A 187 5.38 -7.62 1.40
N VAL A 188 6.65 -7.82 1.08
CA VAL A 188 7.30 -7.24 -0.09
C VAL A 188 7.77 -8.36 -1.00
N GLN A 189 7.30 -8.34 -2.24
CA GLN A 189 7.81 -9.21 -3.28
C GLN A 189 9.20 -8.73 -3.70
N VAL A 190 10.15 -9.67 -3.74
CA VAL A 190 11.55 -9.44 -4.08
C VAL A 190 11.89 -10.33 -5.29
N PRO A 191 11.67 -9.84 -6.52
CA PRO A 191 12.07 -10.53 -7.73
C PRO A 191 13.60 -10.61 -7.86
N LEU A 192 14.08 -11.32 -8.89
CA LEU A 192 15.51 -11.29 -9.25
C LEU A 192 15.92 -9.89 -9.74
N GLY A 193 17.14 -9.48 -9.40
CA GLY A 193 17.69 -8.16 -9.73
C GLY A 193 17.48 -7.12 -8.64
N ASP A 194 17.43 -5.85 -9.04
CA ASP A 194 17.26 -4.71 -8.13
C ASP A 194 15.78 -4.49 -7.80
N SER A 195 15.50 -4.17 -6.54
CA SER A 195 14.15 -3.88 -6.05
C SER A 195 14.17 -2.74 -5.04
N GLU A 196 13.16 -1.87 -5.10
CA GLU A 196 12.91 -0.82 -4.12
C GLU A 196 11.50 -0.96 -3.57
N PHE A 197 11.35 -0.78 -2.27
CA PHE A 197 10.06 -0.74 -1.60
C PHE A 197 10.01 0.41 -0.61
N VAL A 198 8.78 0.92 -0.41
CA VAL A 198 8.44 1.88 0.62
C VAL A 198 7.17 1.36 1.28
N ILE A 199 7.25 1.05 2.58
CA ILE A 199 6.14 0.54 3.36
C ILE A 199 5.77 1.59 4.39
N ALA A 200 4.51 2.05 4.38
CA ALA A 200 3.99 2.87 5.46
C ALA A 200 3.91 2.03 6.73
N VAL A 201 4.54 2.51 7.79
CA VAL A 201 4.64 1.82 9.07
C VAL A 201 3.82 2.59 10.10
N PRO A 202 2.88 1.93 10.82
CA PRO A 202 2.13 2.61 11.85
C PRO A 202 3.04 3.09 12.99
N PRO A 203 2.72 4.23 13.62
CA PRO A 203 3.48 4.72 14.75
C PRO A 203 3.08 4.01 16.03
N TYR A 204 3.90 3.04 16.46
CA TYR A 204 3.79 2.45 17.79
C TYR A 204 4.62 3.28 18.78
N ALA A 205 3.95 4.14 19.55
CA ALA A 205 4.57 4.94 20.60
C ALA A 205 3.77 4.80 21.90
N SER A 206 4.22 3.93 22.79
CA SER A 206 3.70 3.80 24.15
C SER A 206 4.87 3.72 25.13
N ALA A 207 4.77 4.42 26.26
CA ALA A 207 5.76 4.33 27.33
C ALA A 207 5.69 3.00 28.09
N LYS A 208 4.63 2.20 27.89
CA LYS A 208 4.33 1.01 28.69
C LYS A 208 4.95 -0.27 28.14
N GLU A 209 5.36 -0.30 26.87
CA GLU A 209 5.80 -1.53 26.20
C GLU A 209 6.92 -1.24 25.19
N LEU A 210 7.83 -2.20 25.01
CA LEU A 210 8.84 -2.17 23.96
C LEU A 210 8.28 -2.77 22.68
N TYR A 211 8.58 -2.12 21.56
CA TYR A 211 8.24 -2.59 20.23
C TYR A 211 9.50 -2.95 19.46
N PHE A 212 9.39 -3.92 18.57
CA PHE A 212 10.46 -4.39 17.71
C PHE A 212 9.97 -4.44 16.28
N ILE A 213 10.81 -3.96 15.35
CA ILE A 213 10.61 -4.10 13.91
C ILE A 213 11.57 -5.14 13.39
N ASN A 214 11.05 -6.06 12.58
CA ASN A 214 11.80 -7.21 12.08
C ASN A 214 11.56 -7.41 10.59
N ILE A 215 12.58 -7.87 9.88
CA ILE A 215 12.50 -8.24 8.47
C ILE A 215 13.11 -9.62 8.24
N HIS A 216 12.40 -10.48 7.52
CA HIS A 216 12.84 -11.83 7.22
C HIS A 216 12.18 -12.41 5.96
N PRO A 217 12.78 -13.43 5.33
CA PRO A 217 12.11 -14.19 4.28
C PRO A 217 10.80 -14.81 4.79
N ALA A 218 9.76 -14.81 3.94
CA ALA A 218 8.48 -15.43 4.22
C ALA A 218 8.63 -16.95 4.36
N ASN A 219 9.47 -17.56 3.52
CA ASN A 219 9.91 -18.92 3.72
C ASN A 219 11.08 -18.95 4.70
N ALA A 220 10.75 -19.06 5.98
CA ALA A 220 11.73 -19.05 7.06
C ALA A 220 12.63 -20.29 7.09
N GLU A 221 12.35 -21.37 6.35
CA GLU A 221 13.20 -22.55 6.33
C GLU A 221 14.39 -22.41 5.37
N GLU A 222 14.24 -21.58 4.35
CA GLU A 222 15.20 -21.47 3.25
C GLU A 222 16.39 -20.58 3.57
N HIS A 223 17.54 -20.96 3.00
CA HIS A 223 18.72 -20.11 2.97
C HIS A 223 18.67 -19.19 1.76
N ILE A 224 18.82 -17.88 1.99
CA ILE A 224 18.82 -16.89 0.91
C ILE A 224 19.75 -15.74 1.24
N THR A 225 20.48 -15.28 0.23
CA THR A 225 21.35 -14.11 0.34
C THR A 225 20.69 -12.91 -0.30
N LEU A 226 20.55 -11.84 0.48
CA LEU A 226 20.02 -10.56 0.02
C LEU A 226 21.02 -9.44 0.30
N THR A 227 21.15 -8.55 -0.68
CA THR A 227 22.06 -7.41 -0.64
C THR A 227 21.25 -6.15 -0.41
N PHE A 228 21.16 -5.66 0.82
CA PHE A 228 20.51 -4.41 1.18
C PHE A 228 21.43 -3.23 0.85
N LYS A 229 21.08 -2.46 -0.18
CA LYS A 229 21.76 -1.20 -0.50
C LYS A 229 21.33 -0.09 0.46
N TYR A 230 20.05 -0.10 0.86
CA TYR A 230 19.45 0.86 1.78
C TYR A 230 18.34 0.17 2.59
N LEU A 231 18.24 0.44 3.90
CA LEU A 231 17.16 -0.05 4.73
C LEU A 231 16.99 0.85 5.96
N GLU A 232 16.21 1.91 5.81
CA GLU A 232 16.04 2.92 6.85
C GLU A 232 14.57 3.31 7.04
N LEU A 233 14.27 3.74 8.26
CA LEU A 233 12.95 4.24 8.64
C LEU A 233 12.96 5.77 8.54
N GLU A 234 12.16 6.29 7.63
CA GLU A 234 12.09 7.71 7.28
C GLU A 234 10.76 8.31 7.76
N PRO A 235 10.72 9.59 8.16
CA PRO A 235 9.47 10.33 8.22
C PRO A 235 8.78 10.31 6.86
N THR A 236 7.50 9.94 6.82
CA THR A 236 6.73 9.99 5.57
C THR A 236 6.36 11.43 5.28
N LYS A 237 6.66 11.91 4.08
CA LYS A 237 6.03 13.12 3.55
C LYS A 237 4.59 12.78 3.20
N LYS A 238 3.63 13.23 4.02
CA LYS A 238 2.18 13.05 3.76
C LYS A 238 1.80 13.49 2.33
N THR A 239 2.53 14.44 1.74
CA THR A 239 2.31 15.01 0.39
C THR A 239 2.75 14.11 -0.77
N GLU A 240 3.50 13.03 -0.50
CA GLU A 240 3.92 12.06 -1.50
C GLU A 240 3.02 10.81 -1.43
N GLY A 241 2.68 10.23 -2.57
CA GLY A 241 1.82 9.04 -2.63
C GLY A 241 0.88 8.99 -3.82
N LYS A 242 -0.09 8.08 -3.76
CA LYS A 242 -1.13 7.96 -4.80
C LYS A 242 -2.11 9.12 -4.75
N LYS A 243 -2.72 9.38 -5.91
CA LYS A 243 -3.77 10.38 -6.05
C LYS A 243 -4.95 10.03 -5.14
N ILE A 244 -5.48 11.03 -4.44
CA ILE A 244 -6.59 10.85 -3.52
C ILE A 244 -7.86 10.56 -4.33
N LYS A 245 -8.64 9.59 -3.84
CA LYS A 245 -9.95 9.24 -4.37
C LYS A 245 -11.07 9.58 -3.40
N CYS A 246 -10.80 9.52 -2.09
CA CYS A 246 -11.79 9.79 -1.05
C CYS A 246 -11.16 10.53 0.14
N VAL A 247 -11.91 11.50 0.69
CA VAL A 247 -11.64 12.10 2.00
C VAL A 247 -12.74 11.68 2.96
N ILE A 248 -12.36 11.08 4.08
CA ILE A 248 -13.26 10.66 5.14
C ILE A 248 -13.15 11.65 6.29
N TRP A 249 -14.27 12.23 6.68
CA TRP A 249 -14.35 13.29 7.67
C TRP A 249 -14.94 12.76 8.97
N ASP A 250 -14.32 13.12 10.09
CA ASP A 250 -15.07 13.29 11.33
C ASP A 250 -15.87 14.60 11.30
N LEU A 251 -16.78 14.76 12.26
CA LEU A 251 -17.71 15.88 12.34
C LEU A 251 -17.43 16.78 13.53
N ASP A 252 -17.64 16.29 14.75
CA ASP A 252 -17.45 17.08 15.98
C ASP A 252 -15.99 17.50 16.14
N ASN A 253 -15.79 18.77 16.50
CA ASN A 253 -14.48 19.46 16.54
C ASN A 253 -13.61 19.35 15.27
N THR A 254 -14.15 18.78 14.20
CA THR A 254 -13.48 18.57 12.91
C THR A 254 -14.15 19.40 11.83
N LEU A 255 -15.31 18.98 11.31
CA LEU A 255 -16.05 19.73 10.29
C LEU A 255 -16.66 21.01 10.88
N TRP A 256 -17.08 20.92 12.13
CA TRP A 256 -17.56 22.05 12.93
C TRP A 256 -16.90 22.05 14.30
N LYS A 257 -16.91 23.22 14.95
CA LYS A 257 -16.47 23.38 16.33
C LYS A 257 -17.63 23.13 17.29
N GLY A 258 -17.40 22.24 18.26
CA GLY A 258 -18.41 21.78 19.22
C GLY A 258 -18.81 20.32 19.02
N ILE A 259 -19.58 19.79 19.96
CA ILE A 259 -20.16 18.43 19.98
C ILE A 259 -21.66 18.57 19.72
N LEU A 260 -22.15 18.00 18.62
CA LEU A 260 -23.53 18.24 18.13
C LEU A 260 -24.62 17.91 19.16
N ILE A 261 -24.41 16.89 19.99
CA ILE A 261 -25.39 16.46 21.01
C ILE A 261 -25.39 17.39 22.24
N GLU A 262 -24.27 18.05 22.53
CA GLU A 262 -24.09 18.88 23.73
C GLU A 262 -24.30 20.37 23.44
N ASP A 263 -23.90 20.81 22.24
CA ASP A 263 -23.94 22.20 21.84
C ASP A 263 -25.18 22.50 20.99
N ALA A 264 -26.04 23.39 21.48
CA ALA A 264 -27.24 23.83 20.76
C ALA A 264 -26.92 24.42 19.37
N ASN A 265 -25.70 24.96 19.16
CA ASN A 265 -25.26 25.54 17.89
C ASN A 265 -23.77 25.31 17.63
N VAL A 266 -23.44 24.23 16.92
CA VAL A 266 -22.08 24.02 16.39
C VAL A 266 -21.75 25.00 15.25
N LYS A 267 -20.52 25.53 15.24
CA LYS A 267 -20.04 26.51 14.24
C LYS A 267 -19.23 25.80 13.17
N VAL A 268 -19.70 25.85 11.93
CA VAL A 268 -19.03 25.19 10.80
C VAL A 268 -17.89 26.06 10.26
N ASN A 269 -16.80 25.42 9.86
CA ASN A 269 -15.74 26.09 9.13
C ASN A 269 -16.12 26.18 7.63
N SER A 270 -16.39 27.40 7.13
CA SER A 270 -16.76 27.62 5.73
C SER A 270 -15.71 27.13 4.74
N GLN A 271 -14.42 27.19 5.10
CA GLN A 271 -13.33 26.70 4.25
C GLN A 271 -13.43 25.18 4.02
N PHE A 272 -13.94 24.42 4.99
CA PHE A 272 -14.13 22.98 4.82
C PHE A 272 -15.32 22.67 3.90
N ILE A 273 -16.39 23.47 3.97
CA ILE A 273 -17.51 23.37 3.02
C ILE A 273 -17.03 23.63 1.59
N GLU A 274 -16.28 24.72 1.38
CA GLU A 274 -15.71 25.06 0.07
C GLU A 274 -14.79 23.96 -0.44
N LEU A 275 -13.93 23.41 0.44
CA LEU A 275 -13.07 22.29 0.08
C LEU A 275 -13.87 21.05 -0.32
N ILE A 276 -14.91 20.65 0.43
CA ILE A 276 -15.75 19.49 0.10
C ILE A 276 -16.36 19.64 -1.31
N LYS A 277 -16.87 20.82 -1.64
CA LYS A 277 -17.44 21.13 -2.96
C LYS A 277 -16.37 21.11 -4.06
N HIS A 278 -15.20 21.67 -3.78
CA HIS A 278 -14.07 21.65 -4.72
C HIS A 278 -13.61 20.22 -5.01
N LEU A 279 -13.42 19.41 -3.97
CA LEU A 279 -13.04 18.00 -4.09
C LEU A 279 -14.03 17.24 -4.97
N ASP A 280 -15.33 17.44 -4.73
CA ASP A 280 -16.40 16.82 -5.52
C ASP A 280 -16.32 17.22 -7.00
N SER A 281 -16.11 18.51 -7.30
CA SER A 281 -15.94 19.00 -8.68
C SER A 281 -14.73 18.40 -9.40
N CYS A 282 -13.71 17.96 -8.66
CA CYS A 282 -12.54 17.24 -9.17
C CYS A 282 -12.72 15.72 -9.19
N GLY A 283 -13.88 15.21 -8.77
CA GLY A 283 -14.16 13.79 -8.64
C GLY A 283 -13.36 13.09 -7.54
N ILE A 284 -13.07 13.80 -6.45
CA ILE A 284 -12.66 13.23 -5.16
C ILE A 284 -13.90 13.22 -4.28
N VAL A 285 -14.35 12.04 -3.87
CA VAL A 285 -15.60 11.91 -3.11
C VAL A 285 -15.37 12.07 -1.62
N ASN A 286 -16.40 12.49 -0.89
CA ASN A 286 -16.34 12.66 0.55
C ASN A 286 -17.16 11.57 1.25
N SER A 287 -16.73 11.14 2.43
CA SER A 287 -17.46 10.20 3.28
C SER A 287 -17.36 10.65 4.74
N ILE A 288 -18.15 10.05 5.62
CA ILE A 288 -18.20 10.37 7.05
C ILE A 288 -17.85 9.13 7.86
N ALA A 289 -16.97 9.30 8.85
CA ALA A 289 -16.74 8.34 9.92
C ALA A 289 -16.76 9.08 11.26
N SER A 290 -17.94 9.14 11.88
CA SER A 290 -18.16 9.91 13.11
C SER A 290 -18.95 9.12 14.16
N LYS A 291 -18.58 9.32 15.43
CA LYS A 291 -19.25 8.73 16.59
C LYS A 291 -20.37 9.67 17.04
N ASN A 292 -21.53 9.51 16.43
CA ASN A 292 -22.66 10.42 16.58
C ASN A 292 -24.01 9.72 16.40
N ASP A 293 -25.08 10.45 16.74
CA ASP A 293 -26.44 10.08 16.34
C ASP A 293 -26.68 10.38 14.85
N LYS A 294 -27.18 9.39 14.11
CA LYS A 294 -27.34 9.48 12.65
C LYS A 294 -28.39 10.51 12.26
N GLU A 295 -29.49 10.59 12.99
CA GLU A 295 -30.65 11.42 12.63
C GLU A 295 -30.28 12.89 12.78
N HIS A 296 -29.70 13.27 13.92
CA HIS A 296 -29.26 14.64 14.17
C HIS A 296 -28.17 15.11 13.19
N VAL A 297 -27.20 14.24 12.87
CA VAL A 297 -26.16 14.57 11.89
C VAL A 297 -26.75 14.79 10.50
N VAL A 298 -27.64 13.91 10.04
CA VAL A 298 -28.25 14.02 8.71
C VAL A 298 -29.06 15.32 8.61
N GLU A 299 -29.82 15.67 9.64
CA GLU A 299 -30.55 16.94 9.70
C GLU A 299 -29.59 18.14 9.63
N LYS A 300 -28.52 18.13 10.43
CA LYS A 300 -27.54 19.22 10.43
C LYS A 300 -26.87 19.39 9.06
N LEU A 301 -26.48 18.29 8.42
CA LEU A 301 -25.86 18.33 7.08
C LEU A 301 -26.83 18.84 6.00
N LYS A 302 -28.14 18.58 6.14
CA LYS A 302 -29.18 19.14 5.25
C LYS A 302 -29.29 20.65 5.43
N VAL A 303 -29.33 21.15 6.67
CA VAL A 303 -29.35 22.59 6.96
C VAL A 303 -28.12 23.29 6.36
N LEU A 304 -26.97 22.64 6.37
CA LEU A 304 -25.73 23.15 5.79
C LEU A 304 -25.67 23.05 4.25
N GLY A 305 -26.63 22.38 3.62
CA GLY A 305 -26.64 22.17 2.17
C GLY A 305 -25.47 21.30 1.66
N ILE A 306 -24.93 20.43 2.51
CA ILE A 306 -23.79 19.56 2.16
C ILE A 306 -24.07 18.07 2.30
N ALA A 307 -25.24 17.67 2.82
CA ALA A 307 -25.59 16.25 3.01
C ALA A 307 -25.37 15.39 1.76
N GLU A 308 -25.70 15.95 0.59
CA GLU A 308 -25.59 15.24 -0.67
C GLU A 308 -24.17 14.99 -1.14
N TYR A 309 -23.16 15.69 -0.61
CA TYR A 309 -21.74 15.58 -0.98
C TYR A 309 -21.05 14.34 -0.40
N PHE A 310 -21.71 13.65 0.53
CA PHE A 310 -21.14 12.50 1.20
C PHE A 310 -21.76 11.19 0.71
N VAL A 311 -20.91 10.16 0.63
CA VAL A 311 -21.26 8.79 0.25
C VAL A 311 -20.69 7.80 1.28
N PHE A 312 -21.33 6.65 1.44
CA PHE A 312 -20.98 5.56 2.35
C PHE A 312 -20.81 5.99 3.81
N ASN A 313 -21.69 6.87 4.28
CA ASN A 313 -21.60 7.47 5.61
C ASN A 313 -21.68 6.44 6.73
N LYS A 314 -20.75 6.51 7.68
CA LYS A 314 -20.74 5.72 8.91
C LYS A 314 -20.85 6.65 10.11
N ILE A 315 -22.09 6.84 10.55
CA ILE A 315 -22.45 7.65 11.72
C ILE A 315 -23.02 6.68 12.76
N ASN A 316 -22.18 6.25 13.70
CA ASN A 316 -22.51 5.31 14.77
C ASN A 316 -21.36 5.22 15.76
N TRP A 317 -21.57 4.53 16.89
CA TRP A 317 -20.60 4.41 17.99
C TRP A 317 -19.49 3.36 17.80
N ASN A 318 -19.40 2.71 16.63
CA ASN A 318 -18.32 1.74 16.39
C ASN A 318 -16.94 2.44 16.28
N PRO A 319 -15.84 1.71 16.51
CA PRO A 319 -14.49 2.23 16.29
C PRO A 319 -14.31 2.76 14.86
N LYS A 320 -13.62 3.89 14.69
CA LYS A 320 -13.52 4.54 13.37
C LYS A 320 -12.76 3.70 12.37
N SER A 321 -11.77 2.92 12.81
CA SER A 321 -11.08 1.96 11.93
C SER A 321 -12.05 0.92 11.34
N ILE A 322 -13.00 0.38 12.13
CA ILE A 322 -13.98 -0.59 11.64
C ILE A 322 -14.93 0.06 10.61
N ASN A 323 -15.42 1.26 10.91
CA ASN A 323 -16.28 2.01 10.00
C ASN A 323 -15.57 2.33 8.67
N ILE A 324 -14.34 2.84 8.73
CA ILE A 324 -13.53 3.11 7.54
C ILE A 324 -13.24 1.83 6.75
N GLY A 325 -13.00 0.70 7.43
CA GLY A 325 -12.85 -0.61 6.81
C GLY A 325 -14.05 -1.00 5.95
N LYS A 326 -15.27 -0.84 6.48
CA LYS A 326 -16.51 -1.08 5.73
C LYS A 326 -16.64 -0.14 4.52
N THR A 327 -16.30 1.13 4.69
CA THR A 327 -16.31 2.11 3.57
C THR A 327 -15.32 1.71 2.47
N ILE A 328 -14.11 1.26 2.83
CA ILE A 328 -13.11 0.76 1.87
C ILE A 328 -13.64 -0.42 1.06
N GLU A 329 -14.26 -1.38 1.74
CA GLU A 329 -14.84 -2.58 1.14
C GLU A 329 -15.98 -2.21 0.17
N GLN A 330 -16.95 -1.43 0.64
CA GLN A 330 -18.12 -1.05 -0.15
C GLN A 330 -17.76 -0.17 -1.36
N MET A 331 -16.82 0.77 -1.20
CA MET A 331 -16.35 1.61 -2.31
C MET A 331 -15.38 0.89 -3.26
N ASN A 332 -14.82 -0.24 -2.82
CA ASN A 332 -13.81 -1.02 -3.53
C ASN A 332 -12.61 -0.16 -4.01
N ILE A 333 -12.05 0.66 -3.10
CA ILE A 333 -10.89 1.53 -3.38
C ILE A 333 -9.68 1.17 -2.52
N ASN A 334 -8.48 1.56 -2.97
CA ASN A 334 -7.26 1.26 -2.22
C ASN A 334 -7.09 2.22 -1.03
N PRO A 335 -6.75 1.73 0.18
CA PRO A 335 -6.58 2.60 1.35
C PRO A 335 -5.51 3.71 1.18
N ASN A 336 -4.47 3.51 0.36
CA ASN A 336 -3.48 4.58 0.05
C ASN A 336 -4.02 5.75 -0.80
N THR A 337 -5.28 5.68 -1.23
CA THR A 337 -5.98 6.76 -1.92
C THR A 337 -6.96 7.50 -1.00
N ILE A 338 -6.92 7.22 0.31
CA ILE A 338 -7.83 7.78 1.31
C ILE A 338 -7.06 8.74 2.23
N VAL A 339 -7.71 9.86 2.54
CA VAL A 339 -7.33 10.77 3.62
C VAL A 339 -8.40 10.70 4.69
N PHE A 340 -7.99 10.54 5.95
CA PHE A 340 -8.88 10.58 7.10
C PHE A 340 -8.57 11.84 7.92
N VAL A 341 -9.59 12.64 8.18
CA VAL A 341 -9.50 13.93 8.87
C VAL A 341 -10.28 13.86 10.17
N ASP A 342 -9.60 14.09 11.30
CA ASP A 342 -10.16 13.93 12.64
C ASP A 342 -9.32 14.74 13.62
N ASP A 343 -9.91 15.50 14.54
CA ASP A 343 -9.22 16.32 15.54
C ASP A 343 -8.61 15.50 16.68
N ASN A 344 -9.15 14.33 16.96
CA ASN A 344 -8.71 13.47 18.05
C ASN A 344 -7.49 12.61 17.64
N PRO A 345 -6.32 12.82 18.27
CA PRO A 345 -5.12 12.04 17.95
C PRO A 345 -5.27 10.54 18.27
N PHE A 346 -6.15 10.16 19.21
CA PHE A 346 -6.43 8.76 19.52
C PHE A 346 -7.10 8.04 18.34
N GLU A 347 -8.13 8.65 17.76
CA GLU A 347 -8.86 8.09 16.60
C GLU A 347 -7.94 8.03 15.36
N ARG A 348 -7.16 9.09 15.11
CA ARG A 348 -6.14 9.07 14.04
C ARG A 348 -5.14 7.93 14.21
N ASN A 349 -4.69 7.69 15.43
CA ASN A 349 -3.77 6.59 15.74
C ASN A 349 -4.46 5.24 15.56
N GLU A 350 -5.68 5.04 16.05
CA GLU A 350 -6.47 3.81 15.85
C GLU A 350 -6.55 3.43 14.37
N VAL A 351 -6.93 4.39 13.52
CA VAL A 351 -7.04 4.18 12.07
C VAL A 351 -5.67 3.90 11.44
N SER A 352 -4.64 4.65 11.82
CA SER A 352 -3.28 4.46 11.29
C SER A 352 -2.67 3.11 11.69
N LEU A 353 -3.01 2.59 12.88
CA LEU A 353 -2.60 1.26 13.35
C LEU A 353 -3.26 0.16 12.53
N ARG A 354 -4.57 0.27 12.28
CA ARG A 354 -5.33 -0.73 11.51
C ARG A 354 -5.04 -0.66 10.01
N TYR A 355 -4.89 0.56 9.47
CA TYR A 355 -4.69 0.84 8.05
C TYR A 355 -3.52 1.82 7.84
N PRO A 356 -2.26 1.36 7.97
CA PRO A 356 -1.05 2.20 7.81
C PRO A 356 -0.97 2.99 6.50
N SER A 357 -1.64 2.52 5.46
CA SER A 357 -1.64 3.18 4.15
C SER A 357 -2.60 4.36 4.05
N ILE A 358 -3.55 4.52 4.98
CA ILE A 358 -4.45 5.69 5.04
C ILE A 358 -3.68 6.88 5.58
N THR A 359 -3.80 8.02 4.91
CA THR A 359 -3.20 9.26 5.39
C THR A 359 -4.11 9.90 6.43
N CYS A 360 -3.78 9.77 7.72
CA CYS A 360 -4.52 10.42 8.80
C CYS A 360 -3.92 11.80 9.10
N ILE A 361 -4.76 12.84 9.14
CA ILE A 361 -4.32 14.22 9.36
C ILE A 361 -5.21 14.95 10.35
N ASP A 362 -4.63 15.93 11.03
CA ASP A 362 -5.39 16.88 11.84
C ASP A 362 -6.21 17.83 10.94
N PRO A 363 -7.40 18.29 11.35
CA PRO A 363 -8.22 19.20 10.55
C PRO A 363 -7.51 20.53 10.27
N SER A 364 -6.58 20.97 11.13
CA SER A 364 -5.77 22.16 10.87
C SER A 364 -4.83 22.02 9.66
N GLU A 365 -4.50 20.79 9.26
CA GLU A 365 -3.57 20.52 8.15
C GLU A 365 -4.29 20.41 6.79
N ILE A 366 -5.58 20.06 6.74
CA ILE A 366 -6.27 19.62 5.51
C ILE A 366 -6.25 20.67 4.39
N ILE A 367 -6.41 21.96 4.72
CA ILE A 367 -6.42 23.02 3.71
C ILE A 367 -5.07 23.09 2.99
N SER A 368 -3.98 23.22 3.73
CA SER A 368 -2.63 23.24 3.14
C SER A 368 -2.33 21.93 2.41
N PHE A 369 -2.71 20.80 3.00
CA PHE A 369 -2.48 19.48 2.44
C PHE A 369 -3.21 19.24 1.11
N SER A 370 -4.42 19.78 0.97
CA SER A 370 -5.25 19.66 -0.24
C SER A 370 -4.62 20.31 -1.48
N THR A 371 -3.63 21.19 -1.31
CA THR A 371 -2.91 21.83 -2.43
C THR A 371 -1.84 20.94 -3.06
N CYS A 372 -1.48 19.83 -2.42
CA CYS A 372 -0.39 18.99 -2.88
C CYS A 372 -0.74 18.20 -4.16
N ASN A 373 0.28 17.65 -4.82
CA ASN A 373 0.08 16.91 -6.07
C ASN A 373 -0.86 15.71 -5.93
N ARG A 374 -1.07 15.13 -4.72
CA ARG A 374 -1.99 13.99 -4.53
C ARG A 374 -3.44 14.35 -4.84
N PHE A 375 -3.85 15.61 -4.71
CA PHE A 375 -5.22 16.05 -4.99
C PHE A 375 -5.44 16.49 -6.44
N LYS A 376 -4.36 16.65 -7.24
CA LYS A 376 -4.46 17.00 -8.66
C LYS A 376 -4.93 15.80 -9.48
N ALA A 377 -6.20 15.77 -9.88
CA ALA A 377 -6.79 14.76 -10.77
C ALA A 377 -7.06 15.31 -12.17
N VAL A 378 -7.10 14.42 -13.17
CA VAL A 378 -7.64 14.77 -14.50
C VAL A 378 -9.15 14.90 -14.34
N VAL A 379 -9.69 16.07 -14.68
CA VAL A 379 -11.13 16.34 -14.55
C VAL A 379 -11.81 16.08 -15.88
N THR A 380 -12.76 15.16 -15.86
CA THR A 380 -13.64 14.76 -16.96
C THR A 380 -15.10 14.93 -16.52
N GLU A 381 -16.06 14.86 -17.44
CA GLU A 381 -17.47 14.93 -17.07
C GLU A 381 -17.88 13.76 -16.15
N ASP A 382 -17.39 12.54 -16.44
CA ASP A 382 -17.48 11.38 -15.55
C ASP A 382 -16.87 11.58 -14.16
N SER A 383 -15.85 12.45 -14.06
CA SER A 383 -15.25 12.78 -12.76
C SER A 383 -16.17 13.63 -11.91
N LYS A 384 -16.86 14.61 -12.51
CA LYS A 384 -17.84 15.46 -11.80
C LYS A 384 -19.05 14.65 -11.34
N ASN A 385 -19.49 13.68 -12.15
CA ASN A 385 -20.62 12.81 -11.82
C ASN A 385 -20.27 11.64 -10.87
N ARG A 386 -19.02 11.59 -10.36
CA ARG A 386 -18.53 10.44 -9.59
C ARG A 386 -19.29 10.22 -8.29
N ARG A 387 -19.67 11.28 -7.59
CA ARG A 387 -20.51 11.21 -6.39
C ARG A 387 -21.84 10.51 -6.68
N THR A 388 -22.52 10.90 -7.74
CA THR A 388 -23.81 10.32 -8.16
C THR A 388 -23.68 8.82 -8.39
N THR A 389 -22.65 8.39 -9.13
CA THR A 389 -22.43 6.95 -9.38
C THR A 389 -22.07 6.15 -8.12
N TYR A 390 -21.46 6.78 -7.11
CA TYR A 390 -21.22 6.10 -5.82
C TYR A 390 -22.51 5.99 -5.01
N LYS A 391 -23.43 6.97 -5.08
CA LYS A 391 -24.78 6.86 -4.49
C LYS A 391 -25.61 5.75 -5.13
N MET A 392 -25.47 5.55 -6.45
CA MET A 392 -26.06 4.40 -7.14
C MET A 392 -25.48 3.09 -6.60
N LEU A 393 -24.17 3.03 -6.36
CA LEU A 393 -23.53 1.86 -5.75
C LEU A 393 -23.98 1.63 -4.29
N GLU A 394 -24.23 2.68 -3.51
CA GLU A 394 -24.85 2.55 -2.17
C GLU A 394 -26.23 1.90 -2.27
N SER A 395 -27.08 2.39 -3.17
CA SER A 395 -28.43 1.86 -3.37
C SER A 395 -28.39 0.39 -3.82
N LEU A 396 -27.46 0.06 -4.73
CA LEU A 396 -27.24 -1.32 -5.16
C LEU A 396 -26.83 -2.21 -4.00
N LYS A 397 -25.90 -1.76 -3.13
CA LYS A 397 -25.45 -2.54 -1.98
C LYS A 397 -26.55 -2.74 -0.95
N GLU A 398 -27.38 -1.72 -0.72
CA GLU A 398 -28.55 -1.85 0.15
C GLU A 398 -29.57 -2.86 -0.40
N GLU A 399 -29.82 -2.88 -1.71
CA GLU A 399 -30.68 -3.91 -2.30
C GLU A 399 -30.05 -5.31 -2.30
N GLU A 400 -28.74 -5.41 -2.54
CA GLU A 400 -27.99 -6.67 -2.48
C GLU A 400 -28.02 -7.29 -1.08
N ASP A 401 -27.83 -6.48 -0.03
CA ASP A 401 -27.89 -6.92 1.37
C ASP A 401 -29.28 -7.44 1.78
N ASN A 402 -30.33 -6.98 1.09
CA ASN A 402 -31.72 -7.42 1.31
C ASN A 402 -32.15 -8.56 0.36
N TRP A 403 -31.29 -9.01 -0.55
CA TRP A 403 -31.61 -10.04 -1.52
C TRP A 403 -31.50 -11.44 -0.92
N THR A 404 -32.53 -12.27 -1.12
CA THR A 404 -32.59 -13.64 -0.57
C THR A 404 -32.26 -14.73 -1.58
N GLY A 405 -32.14 -14.40 -2.87
CA GLY A 405 -31.79 -15.34 -3.95
C GLY A 405 -30.28 -15.46 -4.17
N ASN A 406 -29.88 -16.04 -5.30
CA ASN A 406 -28.46 -16.06 -5.67
C ASN A 406 -28.02 -14.73 -6.30
N ILE A 407 -26.70 -14.51 -6.33
CA ILE A 407 -26.11 -13.26 -6.83
C ILE A 407 -26.36 -13.03 -8.34
N ASP A 408 -26.38 -14.09 -9.15
CA ASP A 408 -26.58 -13.96 -10.59
C ASP A 408 -28.03 -13.54 -10.92
N GLU A 409 -29.01 -14.02 -10.16
CA GLU A 409 -30.41 -13.56 -10.23
C GLU A 409 -30.55 -12.10 -9.82
N PHE A 410 -29.83 -11.68 -8.77
CA PHE A 410 -29.80 -10.26 -8.37
C PHE A 410 -29.24 -9.38 -9.51
N LEU A 411 -28.11 -9.77 -10.10
CA LEU A 411 -27.50 -9.03 -11.20
C LEU A 411 -28.39 -8.98 -12.45
N LEU A 412 -29.10 -10.07 -12.77
CA LEU A 412 -30.13 -10.08 -13.82
C LEU A 412 -31.25 -9.08 -13.51
N SER A 413 -31.71 -9.01 -12.26
CA SER A 413 -32.74 -8.05 -11.82
C SER A 413 -32.31 -6.60 -11.98
N CYS A 414 -31.00 -6.32 -11.95
CA CYS A 414 -30.44 -4.98 -12.12
C CYS A 414 -30.59 -4.45 -13.55
N LYS A 415 -30.83 -5.31 -14.54
CA LYS A 415 -30.97 -4.95 -15.97
C LYS A 415 -29.75 -4.16 -16.48
N ILE A 416 -28.58 -4.76 -16.28
CA ILE A 416 -27.29 -4.14 -16.60
C ILE A 416 -27.12 -4.09 -18.12
N LYS A 417 -26.93 -2.89 -18.65
CA LYS A 417 -26.67 -2.61 -20.07
C LYS A 417 -25.27 -2.06 -20.23
N VAL A 418 -24.58 -2.54 -21.25
CA VAL A 418 -23.25 -2.02 -21.64
C VAL A 418 -23.26 -1.74 -23.12
N ASN A 419 -22.93 -0.51 -23.44
CA ASN A 419 -22.80 0.01 -24.78
C ASN A 419 -21.31 0.13 -25.14
N LEU A 420 -20.93 -0.37 -26.32
CA LEU A 420 -19.56 -0.35 -26.81
C LEU A 420 -19.46 0.49 -28.08
N HIS A 421 -18.57 1.48 -28.09
CA HIS A 421 -18.19 2.23 -29.29
C HIS A 421 -16.69 2.46 -29.40
N SER A 422 -16.23 2.86 -30.58
CA SER A 422 -14.88 3.39 -30.77
C SER A 422 -14.68 4.71 -30.01
N PRO A 423 -13.49 4.96 -29.44
CA PRO A 423 -13.18 6.23 -28.82
C PRO A 423 -13.19 7.37 -29.84
N THR A 424 -13.87 8.46 -29.48
CA THR A 424 -13.82 9.76 -30.16
C THR A 424 -12.81 10.69 -29.47
N ASP A 425 -12.42 11.79 -30.11
CA ASP A 425 -11.53 12.80 -29.51
C ASP A 425 -12.10 13.35 -28.17
N GLU A 426 -13.42 13.39 -28.01
CA GLU A 426 -14.10 13.80 -26.75
C GLU A 426 -13.93 12.78 -25.62
N THR A 427 -13.87 11.48 -25.95
CA THR A 427 -13.76 10.39 -24.97
C THR A 427 -12.32 10.00 -24.64
N LEU A 428 -11.34 10.39 -25.46
CA LEU A 428 -9.92 10.11 -25.24
C LEU A 428 -9.40 10.55 -23.86
N PRO A 429 -9.73 11.75 -23.34
CA PRO A 429 -9.33 12.15 -21.99
C PRO A 429 -9.81 11.16 -20.91
N ARG A 430 -11.00 10.58 -21.10
CA ARG A 430 -11.58 9.62 -20.17
C ARG A 430 -10.93 8.24 -20.27
N CYS A 431 -10.61 7.77 -21.47
CA CYS A 431 -9.82 6.55 -21.68
C CYS A 431 -8.45 6.66 -21.00
N TYR A 432 -7.78 7.80 -21.18
CA TYR A 432 -6.53 8.11 -20.50
C TYR A 432 -6.70 8.13 -18.97
N GLU A 433 -7.74 8.79 -18.45
CA GLU A 433 -8.02 8.82 -17.01
C GLU A 433 -8.19 7.40 -16.42
N LEU A 434 -8.93 6.52 -17.08
CA LEU A 434 -9.13 5.13 -16.66
C LEU A 434 -7.81 4.35 -16.60
N LEU A 435 -6.94 4.50 -17.61
CA LEU A 435 -5.62 3.88 -17.62
C LEU A 435 -4.75 4.34 -16.45
N GLN A 436 -4.82 5.62 -16.07
CA GLN A 436 -4.04 6.16 -14.95
C GLN A 436 -4.60 5.79 -13.57
N ARG A 437 -5.94 5.78 -13.43
CA ARG A 437 -6.62 5.71 -12.13
C ARG A 437 -7.00 4.27 -11.70
N THR A 438 -7.02 3.32 -12.63
CA THR A 438 -7.41 1.93 -12.37
C THR A 438 -6.20 1.03 -12.12
N ASN A 439 -6.19 0.36 -10.96
CA ASN A 439 -5.11 -0.53 -10.54
C ASN A 439 -5.55 -1.99 -10.38
N GLN A 440 -6.69 -2.25 -9.73
CA GLN A 440 -7.16 -3.62 -9.48
C GLN A 440 -7.79 -4.27 -10.71
N LEU A 441 -8.61 -3.50 -11.43
CA LEU A 441 -9.25 -3.92 -12.67
C LEU A 441 -8.46 -3.42 -13.88
N ASN A 442 -7.15 -3.70 -13.88
CA ASN A 442 -6.26 -3.37 -14.99
C ASN A 442 -5.43 -4.61 -15.35
N ALA A 443 -5.69 -5.17 -16.53
CA ALA A 443 -5.06 -6.42 -16.97
C ALA A 443 -3.57 -6.23 -17.32
N SER A 444 -3.21 -5.09 -17.91
CA SER A 444 -1.89 -4.87 -18.48
C SER A 444 -0.91 -4.14 -17.55
N GLY A 445 -1.43 -3.32 -16.63
CA GLY A 445 -0.64 -2.43 -15.79
C GLY A 445 0.07 -1.30 -16.56
N ARG A 446 -0.18 -1.13 -17.87
CA ARG A 446 0.46 -0.06 -18.66
C ARG A 446 -0.04 1.31 -18.23
N ARG A 447 0.85 2.29 -18.22
CA ARG A 447 0.57 3.71 -17.94
C ARG A 447 1.00 4.54 -19.14
N LEU A 448 0.18 4.54 -20.16
CA LEU A 448 0.43 5.23 -21.42
C LEU A 448 0.24 6.74 -21.26
N SER A 449 1.04 7.55 -21.95
CA SER A 449 0.78 8.98 -22.10
C SER A 449 -0.46 9.21 -22.96
N LEU A 450 -1.06 10.40 -22.87
CA LEU A 450 -2.21 10.76 -23.71
C LEU A 450 -1.87 10.67 -25.21
N ASP A 451 -0.67 11.10 -25.61
CA ASP A 451 -0.21 11.02 -27.00
C ASP A 451 -0.07 9.58 -27.50
N ASN A 452 0.45 8.68 -26.65
CA ASN A 452 0.56 7.27 -26.97
C ASN A 452 -0.83 6.62 -27.11
N VAL A 453 -1.77 6.92 -26.20
CA VAL A 453 -3.15 6.44 -26.30
C VAL A 453 -3.78 6.93 -27.60
N THR A 454 -3.64 8.21 -27.92
CA THR A 454 -4.19 8.82 -29.14
C THR A 454 -3.63 8.17 -30.40
N THR A 455 -2.32 7.91 -30.42
CA THR A 455 -1.63 7.25 -31.55
C THR A 455 -2.13 5.82 -31.75
N LEU A 456 -2.26 5.05 -30.66
CA LEU A 456 -2.72 3.66 -30.70
C LEU A 456 -4.19 3.56 -31.13
N VAL A 457 -5.06 4.43 -30.59
CA VAL A 457 -6.49 4.47 -30.95
C VAL A 457 -6.71 4.79 -32.43
N LYS A 458 -5.83 5.59 -33.04
CA LYS A 458 -5.89 5.95 -34.48
C LYS A 458 -5.24 4.92 -35.41
N SER A 459 -4.63 3.87 -34.87
CA SER A 459 -4.00 2.81 -35.67
C SER A 459 -5.03 1.89 -36.32
N LYS A 460 -4.83 1.55 -37.60
CA LYS A 460 -5.70 0.59 -38.32
C LYS A 460 -5.60 -0.84 -37.78
N ASN A 461 -4.49 -1.15 -37.11
CA ASN A 461 -4.21 -2.50 -36.61
C ASN A 461 -4.72 -2.72 -35.18
N ILE A 462 -5.29 -1.68 -34.55
CA ILE A 462 -5.81 -1.75 -33.19
C ILE A 462 -7.28 -1.36 -33.21
N ASP A 463 -8.14 -2.28 -32.78
CA ASP A 463 -9.52 -1.92 -32.45
C ASP A 463 -9.56 -1.42 -31.01
N SER A 464 -10.11 -0.24 -30.78
CA SER A 464 -10.26 0.34 -29.45
C SER A 464 -11.74 0.48 -29.12
N TYR A 465 -12.11 0.22 -27.87
CA TYR A 465 -13.49 0.31 -27.40
C TYR A 465 -13.57 1.08 -26.08
N VAL A 466 -14.55 1.97 -26.03
CA VAL A 466 -15.06 2.64 -24.84
C VAL A 466 -16.30 1.88 -24.37
N LEU A 467 -16.45 1.77 -23.06
CA LEU A 467 -17.56 1.06 -22.45
C LEU A 467 -18.37 2.02 -21.60
N GLN A 468 -19.61 2.26 -22.00
CA GLN A 468 -20.61 2.97 -21.22
C GLN A 468 -21.56 1.97 -20.58
N SER A 469 -21.90 2.16 -19.30
CA SER A 469 -22.77 1.21 -18.59
C SER A 469 -23.88 1.91 -17.85
N SER A 470 -25.07 1.31 -17.90
CA SER A 470 -26.23 1.71 -17.10
C SER A 470 -26.90 0.48 -16.49
N ASP A 471 -27.67 0.69 -15.43
CA ASP A 471 -28.56 -0.30 -14.85
C ASP A 471 -29.81 0.39 -14.27
N LYS A 472 -30.66 -0.35 -13.54
CA LYS A 472 -31.88 0.21 -12.93
C LYS A 472 -31.63 1.37 -11.96
N PHE A 473 -30.41 1.53 -11.43
CA PHE A 473 -30.04 2.62 -10.52
C PHE A 473 -29.61 3.88 -11.29
N GLY A 474 -29.24 3.75 -12.57
CA GLY A 474 -28.97 4.86 -13.48
C GLY A 474 -27.74 4.65 -14.37
N ASP A 475 -27.24 5.75 -14.93
CA ASP A 475 -26.08 5.75 -15.84
C ASP A 475 -24.76 5.98 -15.07
N TYR A 476 -23.78 5.10 -15.30
CA TYR A 476 -22.44 5.17 -14.70
C TYR A 476 -21.44 5.93 -15.57
N GLY A 477 -21.85 6.34 -16.77
CA GLY A 477 -21.03 6.95 -17.80
C GLY A 477 -20.00 5.97 -18.36
N ILE A 478 -18.87 6.50 -18.79
CA ILE A 478 -17.78 5.68 -19.34
C ILE A 478 -17.06 4.99 -18.19
N VAL A 479 -17.21 3.67 -18.13
CA VAL A 479 -16.70 2.80 -17.07
C VAL A 479 -15.53 1.94 -17.50
N GLY A 480 -15.25 1.81 -18.80
CA GLY A 480 -14.15 0.98 -19.26
C GLY A 480 -13.51 1.45 -20.55
N PHE A 481 -12.30 0.94 -20.79
CA PHE A 481 -11.55 1.11 -22.02
C PHE A 481 -10.76 -0.17 -22.31
N LEU A 482 -10.76 -0.63 -23.56
CA LEU A 482 -9.96 -1.77 -24.00
C LEU A 482 -9.40 -1.58 -25.40
N MET A 483 -8.27 -2.23 -25.67
CA MET A 483 -7.61 -2.23 -26.99
C MET A 483 -7.28 -3.64 -27.42
N VAL A 484 -7.58 -3.95 -28.68
CA VAL A 484 -7.35 -5.25 -29.33
C VAL A 484 -6.38 -5.07 -30.48
N ASP A 485 -5.21 -5.69 -30.38
CA ASP A 485 -4.22 -5.76 -31.46
C ASP A 485 -4.59 -6.89 -32.43
N LYS A 486 -4.66 -6.59 -33.71
CA LYS A 486 -5.04 -7.52 -34.80
C LYS A 486 -3.88 -7.92 -35.71
N ASN A 487 -2.63 -7.63 -35.33
CA ASN A 487 -1.47 -7.90 -36.19
C ASN A 487 -1.17 -9.41 -36.35
N ASP A 488 -1.60 -10.24 -35.40
CA ASP A 488 -1.36 -11.69 -35.39
C ASP A 488 -2.59 -12.49 -35.85
N ILE A 489 -2.42 -13.81 -36.04
CA ILE A 489 -3.49 -14.74 -36.46
C ILE A 489 -4.71 -14.67 -35.53
N TYR A 490 -4.47 -14.55 -34.22
CA TYR A 490 -5.51 -14.37 -33.22
C TYR A 490 -5.39 -12.98 -32.61
N PRO A 491 -6.45 -12.13 -32.67
CA PRO A 491 -6.42 -10.82 -32.06
C PRO A 491 -6.17 -10.89 -30.55
N CYS A 492 -5.45 -9.92 -30.01
CA CYS A 492 -5.04 -9.90 -28.60
C CYS A 492 -5.56 -8.66 -27.88
N ILE A 493 -6.30 -8.85 -26.79
CA ILE A 493 -6.67 -7.78 -25.87
C ILE A 493 -5.40 -7.36 -25.12
N THR A 494 -4.84 -6.20 -25.48
CA THR A 494 -3.55 -5.72 -24.97
C THR A 494 -3.68 -4.86 -23.72
N ASP A 495 -4.75 -4.07 -23.62
CA ASP A 495 -5.15 -3.34 -22.42
C ASP A 495 -6.63 -3.59 -22.17
N PHE A 496 -6.96 -3.80 -20.89
CA PHE A 496 -8.34 -3.82 -20.43
C PHE A 496 -8.42 -3.17 -19.05
N VAL A 497 -9.16 -2.06 -18.95
CA VAL A 497 -9.40 -1.34 -17.71
C VAL A 497 -10.88 -1.11 -17.47
N ILE A 498 -11.33 -1.39 -16.24
CA ILE A 498 -12.71 -1.16 -15.81
C ILE A 498 -12.74 -0.42 -14.47
N SER A 499 -13.72 0.48 -14.33
CA SER A 499 -13.96 1.27 -13.14
C SER A 499 -14.41 0.38 -11.98
N CYS A 500 -13.87 0.62 -10.78
CA CYS A 500 -14.27 -0.12 -9.58
C CYS A 500 -15.75 0.02 -9.22
N ARG A 501 -16.45 1.04 -9.76
CA ARG A 501 -17.89 1.28 -9.54
C ARG A 501 -18.81 0.25 -10.20
N VAL A 502 -18.31 -0.47 -11.20
CA VAL A 502 -19.04 -1.54 -11.90
C VAL A 502 -18.35 -2.89 -11.76
N ALA A 503 -17.43 -3.00 -10.80
CA ALA A 503 -16.76 -4.26 -10.49
C ALA A 503 -17.78 -5.33 -10.10
N ASN A 504 -17.47 -6.60 -10.40
CA ASN A 504 -18.28 -7.76 -10.03
C ASN A 504 -19.71 -7.77 -10.62
N LYS A 505 -19.97 -6.94 -11.64
CA LYS A 505 -21.25 -6.90 -12.38
C LYS A 505 -21.32 -7.83 -13.59
N LYS A 506 -20.34 -8.75 -13.72
CA LYS A 506 -20.18 -9.66 -14.87
C LYS A 506 -19.98 -8.96 -16.22
N ILE A 507 -19.59 -7.68 -16.20
CA ILE A 507 -19.28 -6.91 -17.41
C ILE A 507 -18.00 -7.45 -18.05
N GLU A 508 -16.93 -7.60 -17.28
CA GLU A 508 -15.63 -8.09 -17.72
C GLU A 508 -15.72 -9.43 -18.50
N PRO A 509 -16.30 -10.51 -17.94
CA PRO A 509 -16.36 -11.79 -18.64
C PRO A 509 -17.31 -11.77 -19.85
N THR A 510 -18.42 -11.02 -19.78
CA THR A 510 -19.36 -10.88 -20.90
C THR A 510 -18.68 -10.25 -22.12
N LEU A 511 -17.88 -9.22 -21.91
CA LEU A 511 -17.16 -8.51 -22.97
C LEU A 511 -16.10 -9.39 -23.63
N VAL A 512 -15.28 -10.09 -22.84
CA VAL A 512 -14.22 -10.93 -23.42
C VAL A 512 -14.84 -12.10 -24.21
N ASN A 513 -15.92 -12.71 -23.70
CA ASN A 513 -16.64 -13.75 -24.44
C ASN A 513 -17.28 -13.23 -25.74
N TYR A 514 -17.80 -11.99 -25.73
CA TYR A 514 -18.30 -11.31 -26.92
C TYR A 514 -17.18 -11.03 -27.94
N LEU A 515 -16.03 -10.52 -27.49
CA LEU A 515 -14.89 -10.27 -28.38
C LEU A 515 -14.35 -11.57 -28.98
N ALA A 516 -14.31 -12.67 -28.21
CA ALA A 516 -13.97 -13.98 -28.74
C ALA A 516 -14.92 -14.39 -29.88
N LYS A 517 -16.24 -14.16 -29.73
CA LYS A 517 -17.21 -14.39 -30.81
C LYS A 517 -16.96 -13.48 -32.02
N LYS A 518 -16.76 -12.18 -31.80
CA LYS A 518 -16.55 -11.17 -32.84
C LYS A 518 -15.33 -11.47 -33.71
N TYR A 519 -14.24 -11.97 -33.10
CA TYR A 519 -12.99 -12.28 -33.78
C TYR A 519 -12.87 -13.75 -34.21
N GLY A 520 -14.00 -14.43 -34.50
CA GLY A 520 -13.97 -15.76 -35.13
C GLY A 520 -13.85 -16.94 -34.16
N GLY A 521 -14.20 -16.76 -32.89
CA GLY A 521 -14.31 -17.82 -31.89
C GLY A 521 -13.16 -17.88 -30.88
N GLN A 522 -12.09 -17.11 -31.06
CA GLN A 522 -10.95 -17.07 -30.16
C GLN A 522 -10.34 -15.67 -30.07
N VAL A 523 -9.96 -15.26 -28.85
CA VAL A 523 -9.18 -14.04 -28.61
C VAL A 523 -8.06 -14.33 -27.61
N LEU A 524 -6.92 -13.67 -27.78
CA LEU A 524 -5.83 -13.68 -26.81
C LEU A 524 -6.02 -12.55 -25.78
N PHE A 525 -5.48 -12.72 -24.58
CA PHE A 525 -5.62 -11.78 -23.48
C PHE A 525 -4.27 -11.58 -22.78
N ASN A 526 -3.75 -10.34 -22.83
CA ASN A 526 -2.54 -9.98 -22.12
C ASN A 526 -2.80 -9.75 -20.65
N TYR A 527 -2.05 -10.43 -19.81
CA TYR A 527 -2.09 -10.23 -18.37
C TYR A 527 -0.68 -10.06 -17.81
N LYS A 528 -0.45 -8.95 -17.11
CA LYS A 528 0.75 -8.74 -16.31
C LYS A 528 0.40 -8.85 -14.85
N LYS A 529 0.87 -9.90 -14.18
CA LYS A 529 0.63 -10.07 -12.75
C LYS A 529 1.22 -8.90 -11.97
N THR A 530 0.39 -8.31 -11.10
CA THR A 530 0.80 -7.31 -10.11
C THR A 530 0.27 -7.73 -8.74
N ASN A 531 0.73 -7.06 -7.68
CA ASN A 531 0.23 -7.31 -6.33
C ASN A 531 -1.25 -6.91 -6.14
N LYS A 532 -1.89 -6.29 -7.14
CA LYS A 532 -3.20 -5.63 -6.98
C LYS A 532 -4.26 -6.08 -7.99
N ASN A 533 -3.89 -6.63 -9.14
CA ASN A 533 -4.83 -7.02 -10.19
C ASN A 533 -5.35 -8.46 -10.07
N GLY A 534 -5.45 -8.96 -8.83
CA GLY A 534 -6.10 -10.24 -8.53
C GLY A 534 -7.53 -10.39 -9.09
N PRO A 535 -8.38 -9.34 -9.14
CA PRO A 535 -9.67 -9.42 -9.80
C PRO A 535 -9.59 -9.80 -11.29
N MET A 536 -8.58 -9.27 -12.02
CA MET A 536 -8.36 -9.65 -13.42
C MET A 536 -7.87 -11.09 -13.58
N LEU A 537 -7.16 -11.63 -12.59
CA LEU A 537 -6.85 -13.08 -12.57
C LEU A 537 -8.11 -13.93 -12.34
N THR A 538 -9.07 -13.43 -11.56
CA THR A 538 -10.35 -14.11 -11.33
C THR A 538 -11.15 -14.21 -12.62
N LEU A 539 -11.15 -13.15 -13.44
CA LEU A 539 -11.73 -13.16 -14.79
C LEU A 539 -11.13 -14.27 -15.67
N ILE A 540 -9.81 -14.40 -15.69
CA ILE A 540 -9.09 -15.44 -16.45
C ILE A 540 -9.54 -16.84 -16.03
N ASN A 541 -9.68 -17.06 -14.72
CA ASN A 541 -10.14 -18.34 -14.17
C ASN A 541 -11.63 -18.61 -14.48
N GLU A 542 -12.49 -17.59 -14.36
CA GLU A 542 -13.93 -17.69 -14.65
C GLU A 542 -14.19 -18.07 -16.10
N LEU A 543 -13.46 -17.46 -17.03
CA LEU A 543 -13.53 -17.79 -18.46
C LEU A 543 -12.71 -19.03 -18.84
N LYS A 544 -12.09 -19.71 -17.87
CA LYS A 544 -11.26 -20.91 -18.07
C LYS A 544 -10.19 -20.73 -19.15
N MET A 545 -9.59 -19.54 -19.21
CA MET A 545 -8.60 -19.24 -20.24
C MET A 545 -7.34 -20.07 -20.03
N LYS A 546 -6.73 -20.53 -21.13
CA LYS A 546 -5.50 -21.34 -21.09
C LYS A 546 -4.30 -20.47 -21.40
N LYS A 547 -3.26 -20.54 -20.57
CA LYS A 547 -1.99 -19.85 -20.86
C LYS A 547 -1.39 -20.42 -22.15
N SER A 548 -1.19 -19.56 -23.14
CA SER A 548 -0.68 -19.91 -24.47
C SER A 548 0.79 -19.56 -24.63
N ALA A 549 1.24 -18.46 -24.03
CA ALA A 549 2.63 -17.98 -24.16
C ALA A 549 2.99 -17.02 -23.01
N ALA A 550 4.26 -16.62 -22.96
CA ALA A 550 4.73 -15.48 -22.18
C ALA A 550 5.68 -14.65 -23.05
N LYS A 551 5.44 -13.35 -23.16
CA LYS A 551 6.20 -12.42 -24.02
C LYS A 551 6.26 -11.04 -23.39
N ASP A 552 7.44 -10.40 -23.41
CA ASP A 552 7.66 -9.01 -22.94
C ASP A 552 7.15 -8.74 -21.50
N GLY A 553 7.22 -9.75 -20.62
CA GLY A 553 6.74 -9.66 -19.25
C GLY A 553 5.21 -9.77 -19.08
N PHE A 554 4.50 -10.17 -20.13
CA PHE A 554 3.08 -10.53 -20.10
C PHE A 554 2.89 -12.03 -20.23
N ASP A 555 1.96 -12.56 -19.46
CA ASP A 555 1.38 -13.87 -19.69
C ASP A 555 0.21 -13.72 -20.67
N ILE A 556 0.23 -14.50 -21.75
CA ILE A 556 -0.79 -14.46 -22.80
C ILE A 556 -1.72 -15.64 -22.62
N TYR A 557 -3.00 -15.36 -22.45
CA TYR A 557 -4.05 -16.35 -22.26
C TYR A 557 -4.94 -16.45 -23.51
N SER A 558 -5.34 -17.65 -23.88
CA SER A 558 -6.32 -17.90 -24.93
C SER A 558 -7.71 -18.09 -24.31
N CYS A 559 -8.67 -17.30 -24.80
CA CYS A 559 -10.08 -17.40 -24.46
C CYS A 559 -10.86 -17.88 -25.70
N LEU A 560 -11.56 -19.00 -25.56
CA LEU A 560 -12.47 -19.52 -26.58
C LEU A 560 -13.88 -19.01 -26.32
N HIS A 561 -14.64 -18.76 -27.39
CA HIS A 561 -16.03 -18.38 -27.28
C HIS A 561 -16.85 -19.51 -26.62
N ASN A 562 -17.67 -19.15 -25.65
CA ASN A 562 -18.63 -20.03 -25.00
C ASN A 562 -20.06 -19.56 -25.29
N GLU A 563 -20.77 -20.30 -26.15
CA GLU A 563 -22.17 -20.04 -26.50
C GLU A 563 -23.13 -20.20 -25.31
N LYS A 564 -22.77 -21.05 -24.34
CA LYS A 564 -23.56 -21.31 -23.13
C LYS A 564 -23.26 -20.31 -22.01
N PHE A 565 -22.46 -19.28 -22.27
CA PHE A 565 -22.16 -18.24 -21.27
C PHE A 565 -23.43 -17.48 -20.91
N GLN A 566 -23.72 -17.38 -19.61
CA GLN A 566 -24.93 -16.74 -19.13
C GLN A 566 -24.93 -15.25 -19.46
N LYS A 567 -26.01 -14.78 -20.09
CA LYS A 567 -26.17 -13.38 -20.51
C LYS A 567 -26.76 -12.56 -19.36
N ILE A 568 -25.92 -12.25 -18.36
CA ILE A 568 -26.30 -11.37 -17.23
C ILE A 568 -26.32 -9.91 -17.66
N VAL A 569 -25.38 -9.53 -18.54
CA VAL A 569 -25.24 -8.16 -19.06
C VAL A 569 -25.73 -8.12 -20.50
N GLU A 570 -26.59 -7.16 -20.80
CA GLU A 570 -27.04 -6.85 -22.15
C GLU A 570 -25.97 -6.00 -22.85
N LEU A 571 -25.36 -6.54 -23.91
CA LEU A 571 -24.46 -5.78 -24.76
C LEU A 571 -25.26 -5.12 -25.88
N GLU A 572 -25.23 -3.80 -25.93
CA GLU A 572 -25.80 -3.03 -27.02
C GLU A 572 -24.67 -2.70 -28.00
N ASP A 573 -24.68 -3.38 -29.16
CA ASP A 573 -23.82 -3.04 -30.28
C ASP A 573 -24.17 -1.64 -30.78
N LEU A 574 -23.17 -0.76 -30.88
CA LEU A 574 -23.30 0.48 -31.64
C LEU A 574 -22.90 0.28 -33.09
N TYR A 575 -23.72 0.86 -33.96
CA TYR A 575 -23.39 1.19 -35.34
C TYR A 575 -22.20 2.15 -35.45
#